data_AF-A0A707P6K1-F1
#
_entry.id   AF-A0A707P6K1-F1
#
_cell.length_a   1.000
_cell.length_b   1.000
_cell.length_c   1.000
_cell.angle_alpha   90.00
_cell.angle_beta   90.00
_cell.angle_gamma   90.00
#
_symmetry.space_group_name_H-M   'P 1'
#
loop_
_entity.id
_entity.type
_entity.pdbx_description
1 polymer ?
#
loop_
_entity_poly.entity_id
_entity_poly.type
_entity_poly.pdbx_seq_one_letter_code
_entity_poly.pdbx_strand_id
1 'polypeptide(L)'
;ALTSETERKIRMVQLRTVSKREKILFPVVLLMLVALLLPDAAPLLGMFCFGNLMRESGVVERLSDTVQNGLINIVTIFLGLSVGAKLVA
;
A
#
# COMPACT_ATOMS: atom_id res chain seq x y z
N ALA A 1 -4.08 20.95 23.48
CA ALA A 1 -3.60 19.60 23.11
C ALA A 1 -4.50 18.58 23.78
N LEU A 2 -5.10 17.66 23.00
CA LEU A 2 -6.21 16.80 23.46
C LEU A 2 -5.77 15.60 24.32
N THR A 3 -4.53 15.13 24.17
CA THR A 3 -3.98 14.01 24.94
C THR A 3 -3.35 14.46 26.26
N SER A 4 -3.59 13.70 27.31
CA SER A 4 -2.96 13.88 28.63
C SER A 4 -1.54 13.31 28.69
N GLU A 5 -0.74 13.73 29.68
CA GLU A 5 0.61 13.17 29.87
C GLU A 5 0.61 11.69 30.23
N THR A 6 -0.43 11.20 30.89
CA THR A 6 -0.56 9.81 31.31
C THR A 6 -0.77 8.90 30.09
N GLU A 7 -1.59 9.32 29.12
CA GLU A 7 -1.78 8.61 27.84
C GLU A 7 -0.48 8.51 27.03
N ARG A 8 0.34 9.58 27.03
CA ARG A 8 1.64 9.59 26.32
C ARG A 8 2.70 8.68 26.93
N LYS A 9 2.53 8.28 28.19
CA LYS A 9 3.46 7.41 28.92
C LYS A 9 3.07 5.93 28.84
N ILE A 10 1.96 5.58 28.18
CA ILE A 10 1.55 4.19 27.95
C ILE A 10 2.64 3.48 27.13
N ARG A 11 3.10 2.33 27.63
CA ARG A 11 4.09 1.49 26.94
C ARG A 11 3.41 0.67 25.86
N MET A 12 3.84 0.82 24.60
CA MET A 12 3.39 -0.03 23.51
C MET A 12 3.98 -1.43 23.66
N VAL A 13 3.12 -2.44 23.60
CA VAL A 13 3.54 -3.85 23.56
C VAL A 13 4.22 -4.15 22.23
N GLN A 14 5.13 -5.12 22.24
CA GLN A 14 5.77 -5.58 21.01
C GLN A 14 4.74 -6.21 20.06
N LEU A 15 4.96 -6.02 18.77
CA LEU A 15 4.10 -6.57 17.72
C LEU A 15 4.16 -8.10 17.74
N ARG A 16 3.01 -8.74 17.47
CA ARG A 16 2.93 -10.19 17.26
C ARG A 16 3.79 -10.60 16.06
N THR A 17 4.39 -11.78 16.13
CA THR A 17 5.05 -12.42 14.98
C THR A 17 3.99 -12.85 13.95
N VAL A 18 4.01 -12.20 12.79
CA VAL A 18 3.15 -12.55 11.65
C VAL A 18 3.84 -13.58 10.78
N SER A 19 3.11 -14.63 10.38
CA SER A 19 3.68 -15.68 9.53
C SER A 19 3.84 -15.19 8.08
N LYS A 20 4.80 -15.75 7.34
CA LYS A 20 4.99 -15.42 5.91
C LYS A 20 3.72 -15.71 5.08
N ARG A 21 2.99 -16.78 5.42
CA ARG A 21 1.72 -17.14 4.76
C ARG A 21 0.63 -16.11 5.03
N GLU A 22 0.54 -15.61 6.26
CA GLU A 22 -0.44 -14.59 6.64
C GLU A 22 -0.21 -13.27 5.89
N LYS A 23 1.06 -12.87 5.71
CA LYS A 23 1.39 -11.69 4.89
C LYS A 23 0.99 -11.83 3.41
N ILE A 24 1.15 -13.02 2.83
CA ILE A 24 0.78 -13.29 1.43
C ILE A 24 -0.75 -13.37 1.27
N LEU A 25 -1.45 -13.97 2.23
CA LEU A 25 -2.92 -14.13 2.19
C LEU A 25 -3.66 -12.81 2.47
N PHE A 26 -3.08 -11.93 3.29
CA PHE A 26 -3.69 -10.65 3.65
C PHE A 26 -4.19 -9.82 2.46
N PRO A 27 -3.38 -9.49 1.43
CA PRO A 27 -3.84 -8.71 0.30
C PRO A 27 -4.92 -9.42 -0.54
N VAL A 28 -4.89 -10.76 -0.61
CA VAL A 28 -5.89 -11.55 -1.35
C VAL A 28 -7.24 -11.50 -0.64
N VAL A 29 -7.25 -11.71 0.67
CA VAL A 29 -8.48 -11.63 1.49
C VAL A 29 -9.03 -10.21 1.48
N LEU A 30 -8.16 -9.19 1.59
CA LEU A 30 -8.57 -7.79 1.52
C LEU A 30 -9.22 -7.47 0.18
N LEU A 31 -8.63 -7.90 -0.93
CA LEU A 31 -9.18 -7.67 -2.27
C LEU A 31 -10.56 -8.33 -2.45
N MET A 32 -10.71 -9.57 -2.01
CA MET A 32 -12.01 -10.27 -2.05
C MET A 32 -13.06 -9.52 -1.22
N LEU A 33 -12.70 -9.06 -0.03
CA LEU A 33 -13.60 -8.33 0.86
C LEU A 33 -14.03 -7.00 0.24
N VAL A 34 -13.11 -6.26 -0.38
CA VAL A 34 -13.40 -5.02 -1.11
C VAL A 34 -14.29 -5.27 -2.31
N ALA A 35 -14.00 -6.31 -3.11
CA ALA A 35 -14.80 -6.63 -4.29
C ALA A 35 -16.26 -6.97 -3.95
N LEU A 36 -16.52 -7.59 -2.79
CA LEU A 36 -17.87 -7.91 -2.33
C LEU A 36 -18.60 -6.72 -1.67
N LEU A 37 -17.91 -5.91 -0.86
CA LEU A 37 -18.56 -4.87 -0.04
C LEU A 37 -18.54 -3.49 -0.67
N LEU A 38 -17.48 -3.15 -1.42
CA LEU A 38 -17.26 -1.81 -1.97
C LEU A 38 -16.49 -1.89 -3.30
N PRO A 39 -17.16 -2.24 -4.40
CA PRO A 39 -16.51 -2.41 -5.70
C PRO A 39 -15.91 -1.09 -6.22
N ASP A 40 -16.42 0.07 -5.80
CA ASP A 40 -15.89 1.39 -6.20
C ASP A 40 -14.46 1.61 -5.69
N ALA A 41 -14.06 0.99 -4.58
CA ALA A 41 -12.70 1.04 -4.05
C ALA A 41 -11.78 -0.05 -4.64
N ALA A 42 -12.32 -1.01 -5.38
CA ALA A 42 -11.58 -2.11 -5.99
C ALA A 42 -10.42 -1.67 -6.91
N PRO A 43 -10.51 -0.63 -7.77
CA PRO A 43 -9.38 -0.23 -8.60
C PRO A 43 -8.21 0.31 -7.77
N LEU A 44 -8.46 1.06 -6.70
CA LEU A 44 -7.42 1.61 -5.85
C LEU A 44 -6.80 0.53 -4.96
N LEU A 45 -7.65 -0.21 -4.23
CA LEU A 45 -7.19 -1.24 -3.30
C LEU A 45 -6.62 -2.46 -4.03
N GLY A 46 -7.11 -2.77 -5.23
CA GLY A 46 -6.57 -3.81 -6.09
C GLY A 46 -5.15 -3.52 -6.54
N MET A 47 -4.90 -2.31 -7.06
CA MET A 47 -3.53 -1.91 -7.46
C MET A 47 -2.58 -1.86 -6.26
N PHE A 48 -3.07 -1.42 -5.09
CA PHE A 48 -2.31 -1.47 -3.84
C PHE A 48 -1.98 -2.90 -3.40
N CYS A 49 -2.99 -3.78 -3.35
CA CYS A 49 -2.83 -5.17 -2.94
C CYS A 49 -1.93 -5.96 -3.91
N PHE A 50 -1.97 -5.63 -5.20
CA PHE A 50 -1.08 -6.20 -6.21
C PHE A 50 0.39 -5.85 -5.93
N GLY A 51 0.68 -4.57 -5.64
CA GLY A 51 2.02 -4.15 -5.21
C GLY A 51 2.49 -4.86 -3.93
N ASN A 52 1.59 -5.01 -2.96
CA ASN A 52 1.86 -5.72 -1.70
C ASN A 52 2.17 -7.21 -1.95
N LEU A 53 1.36 -7.87 -2.78
CA LEU A 53 1.56 -9.28 -3.14
C LEU A 53 2.89 -9.51 -3.87
N MET A 54 3.29 -8.63 -4.79
CA MET A 54 4.58 -8.74 -5.47
C MET A 54 5.76 -8.68 -4.47
N ARG A 55 5.66 -7.81 -3.46
CA ARG A 55 6.67 -7.68 -2.40
C ARG A 55 6.71 -8.89 -1.46
N GLU A 56 5.55 -9.38 -1.03
CA GLU A 56 5.46 -10.46 -0.03
C GLU A 56 5.58 -11.87 -0.64
N SER A 57 5.29 -12.03 -1.93
CA SER A 57 5.40 -13.31 -2.64
C SER A 57 6.85 -13.77 -2.79
N GLY A 58 7.80 -12.86 -2.98
CA GLY A 58 9.24 -13.15 -3.06
C GLY A 58 9.68 -13.96 -4.29
N VAL A 59 8.76 -14.38 -5.16
CA VAL A 59 9.09 -15.05 -6.44
C VAL A 59 9.24 -14.08 -7.61
N VAL A 60 8.81 -12.83 -7.42
CA VAL A 60 8.80 -11.76 -8.42
C VAL A 60 9.67 -10.57 -8.01
N GLU A 61 10.85 -10.84 -7.43
CA GLU A 61 11.76 -9.79 -6.92
C GLU A 61 12.09 -8.74 -7.98
N ARG A 62 12.46 -9.15 -9.20
CA ARG A 62 12.75 -8.21 -10.30
C ARG A 62 11.58 -7.29 -10.64
N LEU A 63 10.35 -7.81 -10.58
CA LEU A 63 9.15 -7.01 -10.83
C LEU A 63 8.89 -6.05 -9.67
N SER A 64 8.97 -6.53 -8.43
CA SER A 64 8.83 -5.69 -7.24
C SER A 64 9.85 -4.54 -7.25
N ASP A 65 11.12 -4.84 -7.54
CA ASP A 65 12.20 -3.85 -7.65
C ASP A 65 11.98 -2.85 -8.77
N THR A 66 11.50 -3.31 -9.92
CA THR A 66 11.18 -2.43 -11.05
C THR A 66 10.02 -1.51 -10.70
N VAL A 67 8.97 -2.03 -10.05
CA VAL A 67 7.79 -1.26 -9.66
C VAL A 67 8.14 -0.18 -8.64
N GLN A 68 8.91 -0.52 -7.60
CA GLN A 68 9.26 0.40 -6.51
C GLN A 68 10.35 1.43 -6.86
N ASN A 69 11.12 1.20 -7.93
CA ASN A 69 12.19 2.11 -8.36
C ASN A 69 11.92 2.67 -9.76
N GLY A 70 12.14 1.86 -10.80
CA GLY A 70 12.12 2.32 -12.18
C GLY A 70 10.76 2.87 -12.61
N LEU A 71 9.69 2.09 -12.38
CA LEU A 71 8.35 2.43 -12.83
C LEU A 71 7.79 3.65 -12.07
N ILE A 72 7.90 3.67 -10.74
CA ILE A 72 7.39 4.79 -9.95
C ILE A 72 8.09 6.11 -10.31
N ASN A 73 9.39 6.08 -10.58
CA ASN A 73 10.13 7.28 -10.98
C ASN A 73 9.63 7.85 -12.31
N ILE A 74 9.40 6.98 -13.30
CA ILE A 74 8.88 7.38 -14.62
C ILE A 74 7.45 7.93 -14.49
N VAL A 75 6.56 7.21 -13.81
CA VAL A 75 5.16 7.62 -13.65
C VAL A 75 5.03 8.89 -12.83
N THR A 76 5.88 9.09 -11.82
CA THR A 76 5.87 10.31 -10.99
C THR A 76 6.23 11.55 -11.80
N ILE A 77 7.20 11.45 -12.73
CA ILE A 77 7.53 12.56 -13.65
C ILE A 77 6.30 12.91 -14.48
N PHE A 78 5.67 11.93 -15.14
CA PHE A 78 4.48 12.17 -15.96
C PHE A 78 3.30 12.72 -15.16
N LEU A 79 3.07 12.20 -13.95
CA LEU A 79 2.04 12.71 -13.05
C LEU A 79 2.32 14.17 -12.68
N GLY A 80 3.57 14.50 -12.32
CA GLY A 80 3.99 15.85 -11.95
C GLY A 80 3.75 16.86 -13.08
N LEU A 81 4.14 16.50 -14.32
CA LEU A 81 3.85 17.35 -15.49
C LEU A 81 2.35 17.46 -15.77
N SER A 82 1.59 16.37 -15.64
CA SER A 82 0.14 16.34 -15.90
C SER A 82 -0.64 17.19 -14.91
N VAL A 83 -0.28 17.14 -13.62
CA VAL A 83 -0.87 17.98 -12.57
C VAL A 83 -0.47 19.44 -12.80
N GLY A 84 0.80 19.71 -13.14
CA GLY A 84 1.27 21.06 -13.49
C GLY A 84 0.53 21.66 -14.69
N ALA A 85 0.21 20.86 -15.71
CA ALA A 85 -0.55 21.30 -16.87
C ALA A 85 -1.99 21.73 -16.54
N LYS A 86 -2.56 21.26 -15.43
CA LYS A 86 -3.90 21.68 -14.94
C LYS A 86 -3.87 22.96 -14.10
N LEU A 87 -2.69 23.53 -13.82
CA LEU A 87 -2.53 24.77 -13.06
C LEU A 87 -2.51 26.03 -13.95
N VAL A 88 -2.82 25.90 -15.24
CA VAL A 88 -3.04 27.05 -16.13
C VAL A 88 -4.36 27.74 -15.75
N ALA A 89 -4.29 29.07 -15.63
CA ALA A 89 -5.39 29.96 -15.25
C ALA A 89 -6.57 29.93 -16.24
#